data_AF-A0A7C6DUD7-F1
#
_entry.id   AF-A0A7C6DUD7-F1
#
_cell.length_a   1.000
_cell.length_b   1.000
_cell.length_c   1.000
_cell.angle_alpha   90.00
_cell.angle_beta   90.00
_cell.angle_gamma   90.00
#
_symmetry.space_group_name_H-M   'P 1'
#
loop_
_entity.id
_entity.type
_entity.pdbx_description
1 polymer ?
#
loop_
_entity_poly.entity_id
_entity_poly.type
_entity_poly.pdbx_seq_one_letter_code
_entity_poly.pdbx_strand_id
1 'polypeptide(L)'
;MLIRKVLNFLVVLLIILKVSFSAITQEQLQDITNKLNYIYGANIMVQIYPTPLGAMATGQGLVFIDPSFVQNENYEAIFGVLAHEWAHEVLGHIPQVFLQQWMSGNNVYETNLFNQQKELEADYYAGRALKMYNLPLQPFLDLLIRFNQAMDYTHPYLRSHPSTQERVQAVTNGYNSI
;
A
#
# COMPACT_ATOMS: atom_id res chain seq x y z
N MET A 1 33.32 -45.10 -20.71
CA MET A 1 31.87 -44.82 -20.70
C MET A 1 31.41 -44.47 -19.28
N LEU A 2 31.93 -43.39 -18.67
CA LEU A 2 31.55 -43.01 -17.29
C LEU A 2 31.55 -41.49 -17.02
N ILE A 3 31.75 -40.65 -18.05
CA ILE A 3 31.87 -39.18 -17.88
C ILE A 3 30.56 -38.45 -18.25
N ARG A 4 29.62 -39.10 -18.92
CA ARG A 4 28.35 -38.49 -19.37
C ARG A 4 27.20 -38.48 -18.35
N LYS A 5 27.35 -39.13 -17.18
CA LYS A 5 26.27 -39.22 -16.17
C LYS A 5 26.35 -38.19 -15.04
N VAL A 6 27.47 -37.48 -14.89
CA VAL A 6 27.62 -36.46 -13.82
C VAL A 6 27.08 -35.09 -14.25
N LEU A 7 27.00 -34.82 -15.56
CA LEU A 7 26.61 -33.51 -16.08
C LEU A 7 25.10 -33.25 -16.08
N ASN A 8 24.26 -34.29 -15.99
CA ASN A 8 22.80 -34.14 -16.00
C ASN A 8 22.19 -33.92 -14.62
N PHE A 9 22.97 -34.00 -13.54
CA PHE A 9 22.45 -33.74 -12.19
C PHE A 9 22.61 -32.27 -11.76
N LEU A 10 23.53 -31.52 -12.38
CA LEU A 10 23.75 -30.10 -12.07
C LEU A 10 22.79 -29.16 -12.81
N VAL A 11 22.24 -29.58 -13.95
CA VAL A 11 21.33 -28.74 -14.76
C VAL A 11 19.87 -28.81 -14.26
N VAL A 12 19.52 -29.86 -13.51
CA VAL A 12 18.17 -30.02 -12.93
C VAL A 12 18.02 -29.30 -11.57
N LEU A 13 19.11 -28.84 -10.96
CA LEU A 13 19.09 -27.99 -9.77
C LEU A 13 19.19 -26.48 -10.09
N LEU A 14 18.90 -26.11 -11.33
CA LEU A 14 18.68 -24.74 -11.79
C LEU A 14 17.23 -24.58 -12.27
N ILE A 15 16.29 -25.33 -11.69
CA ILE A 15 14.90 -24.90 -11.63
C ILE A 15 14.86 -23.74 -10.64
N ILE A 16 15.19 -22.58 -11.20
CA ILE A 16 14.78 -21.23 -10.86
C ILE A 16 13.88 -21.21 -9.62
N LEU A 17 14.50 -21.21 -8.45
CA LEU A 17 13.97 -20.46 -7.34
C LEU A 17 14.07 -19.00 -7.81
N LYS A 18 13.00 -18.49 -8.44
CA LYS A 18 12.68 -17.07 -8.34
C LYS A 18 12.42 -16.85 -6.85
N VAL A 19 13.50 -16.73 -6.07
CA VAL A 19 13.42 -16.11 -4.76
C VAL A 19 13.06 -14.67 -5.11
N SER A 20 11.77 -14.38 -5.14
CA SER A 20 11.28 -13.01 -5.14
C SER A 20 11.76 -12.44 -3.81
N PHE A 21 12.92 -11.81 -3.83
CA PHE A 21 13.38 -11.03 -2.69
C PHE A 21 12.35 -9.94 -2.49
N SER A 22 11.75 -9.91 -1.31
CA SER A 22 10.89 -8.79 -0.98
C SER A 22 11.73 -7.53 -0.89
N ALA A 23 11.33 -6.45 -1.56
CA ALA A 23 12.04 -5.18 -1.50
C ALA A 23 12.10 -4.62 -0.06
N ILE A 24 11.12 -4.98 0.78
CA ILE A 24 11.19 -4.78 2.23
C ILE A 24 11.09 -6.11 3.00
N THR A 25 11.75 -6.21 4.15
CA THR A 25 11.67 -7.37 5.05
C THR A 25 10.42 -7.32 5.95
N GLN A 26 10.08 -8.44 6.59
CA GLN A 26 9.04 -8.46 7.63
C GLN A 26 9.35 -7.54 8.82
N GLU A 27 10.64 -7.43 9.18
CA GLU A 27 11.09 -6.51 10.22
C GLU A 27 10.85 -5.04 9.81
N GLN A 28 11.14 -4.70 8.56
CA GLN A 28 10.85 -3.36 8.03
C GLN A 28 9.34 -3.07 8.00
N LEU A 29 8.50 -4.04 7.61
CA LEU A 29 7.05 -3.87 7.63
C LEU A 29 6.52 -3.68 9.06
N GLN A 30 7.06 -4.42 10.02
CA GLN A 30 6.73 -4.27 11.43
C GLN A 30 7.19 -2.92 11.99
N ASP A 31 8.37 -2.44 11.60
CA ASP A 31 8.86 -1.11 11.97
C ASP A 31 7.93 0.00 11.44
N ILE A 32 7.50 -0.07 10.17
CA ILE A 32 6.51 0.86 9.62
C ILE A 32 5.22 0.82 10.45
N THR A 33 4.68 -0.38 10.71
CA THR A 33 3.46 -0.58 11.50
C THR A 33 3.56 0.04 12.89
N ASN A 34 4.68 -0.18 13.58
CA ASN A 34 4.93 0.37 14.92
C ASN A 34 5.01 1.90 14.89
N LYS A 35 5.72 2.46 13.91
CA LYS A 35 5.85 3.91 13.73
C LYS A 35 4.49 4.57 13.48
N LEU A 36 3.69 4.01 12.58
CA LEU A 36 2.35 4.54 12.28
C LEU A 36 1.41 4.44 13.47
N ASN A 37 1.37 3.30 14.16
CA ASN A 37 0.57 3.16 15.39
C ASN A 37 0.99 4.16 16.48
N TYR A 38 2.29 4.44 16.60
CA TYR A 38 2.80 5.45 17.53
C TYR A 38 2.32 6.86 17.17
N ILE A 39 2.53 7.34 15.94
CA ILE A 39 2.20 8.73 15.58
C ILE A 39 0.69 8.99 15.49
N TYR A 40 -0.11 7.97 15.14
CA TYR A 40 -1.55 8.10 15.03
C TYR A 40 -2.29 7.73 16.33
N GLY A 41 -1.58 7.22 17.35
CA GLY A 41 -2.20 6.78 18.60
C GLY A 41 -3.23 5.67 18.38
N ALA A 42 -2.95 4.75 17.46
CA ALA A 42 -3.86 3.71 17.01
C ALA A 42 -3.29 2.30 17.25
N ASN A 43 -4.14 1.28 17.09
CA ASN A 43 -3.73 -0.12 17.09
C ASN A 43 -4.27 -0.79 15.84
N ILE A 44 -3.66 -0.47 14.70
CA ILE A 44 -3.99 -1.01 13.38
C ILE A 44 -2.99 -2.10 13.04
N MET A 45 -3.48 -3.20 12.49
CA MET A 45 -2.67 -4.34 12.02
C MET A 45 -2.48 -4.28 10.51
N VAL A 46 -1.37 -4.84 10.03
CA VAL A 46 -1.13 -5.06 8.60
C VAL A 46 -1.14 -6.55 8.31
N GLN A 47 -1.88 -6.94 7.28
CA GLN A 47 -1.86 -8.29 6.76
C GLN A 47 -1.51 -8.27 5.27
N ILE A 48 -0.50 -9.05 4.90
CA ILE A 48 -0.18 -9.29 3.50
C ILE A 48 -1.29 -10.15 2.91
N TYR A 49 -2.09 -9.58 2.01
CA TYR A 49 -3.25 -10.23 1.42
C TYR A 49 -3.43 -9.72 -0.03
N PRO A 50 -3.62 -10.61 -1.02
CA PRO A 50 -3.81 -10.19 -2.41
C PRO A 50 -5.01 -9.24 -2.58
N THR A 51 -4.76 -8.04 -3.10
CA THR A 51 -5.80 -7.03 -3.31
C THR A 51 -5.57 -6.31 -4.64
N PRO A 52 -6.62 -6.07 -5.46
CA PRO A 52 -6.48 -5.34 -6.72
C PRO A 52 -6.15 -3.86 -6.52
N LEU A 53 -6.20 -3.37 -5.28
CA LEU A 53 -6.00 -1.96 -4.91
C LEU A 53 -4.56 -1.64 -4.47
N GLY A 54 -3.71 -2.66 -4.33
CA GLY A 54 -2.36 -2.50 -3.82
C GLY A 54 -2.27 -2.42 -2.30
N ALA A 55 -3.06 -1.55 -1.67
CA ALA A 55 -3.33 -1.56 -0.24
C ALA A 55 -4.78 -1.16 0.03
N MET A 56 -5.30 -1.51 1.21
CA MET A 56 -6.70 -1.24 1.55
C MET A 56 -6.93 -1.23 3.07
N ALA A 57 -7.34 -0.09 3.61
CA ALA A 57 -7.98 0.03 4.91
C ALA A 57 -9.35 -0.67 4.93
N THR A 58 -9.66 -1.35 6.02
CA THR A 58 -10.88 -2.17 6.17
C THR A 58 -11.95 -1.50 7.03
N GLY A 59 -11.58 -0.44 7.76
CA GLY A 59 -12.39 0.23 8.77
C GLY A 59 -12.41 -0.50 10.11
N GLN A 60 -11.74 -1.64 10.25
CA GLN A 60 -11.80 -2.49 11.44
C GLN A 60 -10.46 -2.56 12.19
N GLY A 61 -9.59 -1.56 12.02
CA GLY A 61 -8.24 -1.58 12.59
C GLY A 61 -7.32 -2.58 11.87
N LEU A 62 -7.56 -2.81 10.59
CA LEU A 62 -6.81 -3.75 9.76
C LEU A 62 -6.58 -3.14 8.39
N VAL A 63 -5.35 -3.21 7.89
CA VAL A 63 -4.97 -2.83 6.54
C VAL A 63 -4.45 -4.06 5.80
N PHE A 64 -4.97 -4.29 4.61
CA PHE A 64 -4.39 -5.25 3.67
C PHE A 64 -3.36 -4.57 2.79
N ILE A 65 -2.24 -5.26 2.56
CA ILE A 65 -1.23 -4.86 1.57
C ILE A 65 -0.96 -6.01 0.61
N ASP A 66 -0.98 -5.70 -0.69
CA ASP A 66 -0.76 -6.68 -1.72
C ASP A 66 0.70 -7.18 -1.67
N PRO A 67 0.93 -8.50 -1.83
CA PRO A 67 2.29 -9.05 -1.84
C PRO A 67 3.22 -8.37 -2.87
N SER A 68 2.69 -7.89 -4.00
CA SER A 68 3.50 -7.23 -5.02
C SER A 68 4.10 -5.90 -4.56
N PHE A 69 3.44 -5.16 -3.67
CA PHE A 69 3.98 -3.92 -3.11
C PHE A 69 5.18 -4.24 -2.22
N VAL A 70 4.99 -5.17 -1.28
CA VAL A 70 6.05 -5.64 -0.38
C VAL A 70 7.25 -6.18 -1.16
N GLN A 71 7.00 -6.74 -2.35
CA GLN A 71 8.03 -7.31 -3.21
C GLN A 71 8.79 -6.29 -4.06
N ASN A 72 8.14 -5.22 -4.51
CA ASN A 72 8.68 -4.37 -5.57
C ASN A 72 8.95 -2.92 -5.13
N GLU A 73 8.45 -2.50 -3.97
CA GLU A 73 8.54 -1.10 -3.52
C GLU A 73 9.48 -0.95 -2.34
N ASN A 74 10.15 0.20 -2.26
CA ASN A 74 11.08 0.49 -1.17
C ASN A 74 10.37 0.88 0.13
N TYR A 75 11.15 0.94 1.21
CA TYR A 75 10.66 1.24 2.56
C TYR A 75 9.81 2.52 2.61
N GLU A 76 10.29 3.60 2.01
CA GLU A 76 9.66 4.92 2.07
C GLU A 76 8.37 4.98 1.27
N ALA A 77 8.31 4.30 0.12
CA ALA A 77 7.09 4.18 -0.66
C ALA A 77 6.03 3.37 0.08
N ILE A 78 6.41 2.23 0.69
CA ILE A 78 5.49 1.46 1.54
C ILE A 78 5.06 2.24 2.77
N PHE A 79 5.97 2.99 3.39
CA PHE A 79 5.63 3.86 4.52
C PHE A 79 4.55 4.86 4.13
N GLY A 80 4.70 5.54 2.99
CA GLY A 80 3.72 6.50 2.49
C GLY A 80 2.35 5.86 2.19
N VAL A 81 2.34 4.70 1.53
CA VAL A 81 1.10 3.95 1.23
C VAL A 81 0.39 3.55 2.52
N LEU A 82 1.10 2.94 3.47
CA LEU A 82 0.49 2.54 4.73
C LEU A 82 0.07 3.75 5.58
N ALA A 83 0.80 4.86 5.55
CA ALA A 83 0.38 6.08 6.23
C ALA A 83 -0.95 6.63 5.67
N HIS A 84 -1.16 6.54 4.36
CA HIS A 84 -2.43 6.87 3.70
C HIS A 84 -3.56 5.95 4.19
N GLU A 85 -3.36 4.63 4.20
CA GLU A 85 -4.36 3.68 4.72
C GLU A 85 -4.64 3.88 6.22
N TRP A 86 -3.62 4.20 7.02
CA TRP A 86 -3.79 4.56 8.43
C TRP A 86 -4.68 5.77 8.60
N ALA A 87 -4.49 6.80 7.77
CA ALA A 87 -5.33 7.99 7.80
C ALA A 87 -6.81 7.62 7.54
N HIS A 88 -7.09 6.70 6.62
CA HIS A 88 -8.45 6.22 6.40
C HIS A 88 -9.06 5.51 7.60
N GLU A 89 -8.29 4.66 8.29
CA GLU A 89 -8.74 4.00 9.53
C GLU A 89 -9.04 5.02 10.63
N VAL A 90 -8.10 5.91 10.94
CA VAL A 90 -8.21 6.80 12.11
C VAL A 90 -9.21 7.94 11.92
N LEU A 91 -9.41 8.39 10.68
CA LEU A 91 -10.41 9.42 10.36
C LEU A 91 -11.81 8.81 10.12
N GLY A 92 -11.96 7.49 10.21
CA GLY A 92 -13.23 6.83 9.97
C GLY A 92 -13.73 6.98 8.54
N HIS A 93 -12.82 7.04 7.57
CA HIS A 93 -13.18 7.18 6.16
C HIS A 93 -13.90 5.94 5.63
N ILE A 94 -13.59 4.77 6.20
CA ILE A 94 -14.15 3.46 5.89
C ILE A 94 -15.34 3.13 6.81
N PRO A 95 -16.52 2.81 6.29
CA PRO A 95 -17.62 2.26 7.07
C PRO A 95 -17.27 0.87 7.63
N GLN A 96 -17.66 0.60 8.87
CA GLN A 96 -17.40 -0.68 9.56
C GLN A 96 -17.90 -1.93 8.82
N VAL A 97 -18.94 -1.79 7.99
CA VAL A 97 -19.53 -2.89 7.19
C VAL A 97 -18.70 -3.27 5.96
N PHE A 98 -17.73 -2.44 5.58
CA PHE A 98 -16.98 -2.55 4.34
C PHE A 98 -16.32 -3.92 4.18
N LEU A 99 -15.55 -4.38 5.17
CA LEU A 99 -14.82 -5.64 5.08
C LEU A 99 -15.77 -6.84 4.87
N GLN A 100 -16.89 -6.87 5.58
CA GLN A 100 -17.89 -7.93 5.45
C GLN A 100 -18.48 -7.97 4.03
N GLN A 101 -18.77 -6.79 3.48
CA GLN A 101 -19.37 -6.67 2.15
C GLN A 101 -18.38 -7.03 1.05
N TRP A 102 -17.14 -6.54 1.15
CA TRP A 102 -16.04 -6.88 0.25
C TRP A 102 -15.79 -8.39 0.23
N MET A 103 -15.69 -9.04 1.39
CA MET A 103 -15.51 -10.50 1.46
C MET A 103 -16.72 -11.30 0.94
N SER A 104 -17.93 -10.74 1.00
CA SER A 104 -19.14 -11.40 0.50
C SER A 104 -19.27 -11.37 -1.03
N GLY A 105 -18.37 -10.67 -1.75
CA GLY A 105 -18.46 -10.46 -3.19
C GLY A 105 -19.60 -9.54 -3.62
N ASN A 106 -20.35 -8.96 -2.67
CA ASN A 106 -21.38 -7.98 -2.95
C ASN A 106 -20.72 -6.62 -3.22
N ASN A 107 -20.60 -6.28 -4.51
CA ASN A 107 -20.08 -5.00 -4.99
C ASN A 107 -21.11 -3.87 -4.80
N VAL A 108 -21.49 -3.57 -3.56
CA VAL A 108 -22.54 -2.57 -3.26
C VAL A 108 -22.01 -1.12 -3.30
N TYR A 109 -20.71 -0.89 -3.55
CA TYR A 109 -20.09 0.43 -3.41
C TYR A 109 -19.38 0.90 -4.67
N GLU A 110 -20.16 1.13 -5.72
CA GLU A 110 -19.73 1.90 -6.90
C GLU A 110 -19.84 3.43 -6.70
N THR A 111 -20.29 3.96 -5.55
CA THR A 111 -20.67 5.40 -5.51
C THR A 111 -20.24 6.27 -4.33
N ASN A 112 -19.62 5.81 -3.24
CA ASN A 112 -19.39 6.71 -2.08
C ASN A 112 -18.22 6.39 -1.13
N LEU A 113 -17.35 5.46 -1.49
CA LEU A 113 -16.13 5.09 -0.77
C LEU A 113 -14.99 5.41 -1.73
N PHE A 114 -14.55 6.64 -1.93
CA PHE A 114 -14.30 7.75 -1.04
C PHE A 114 -14.55 9.02 -1.82
N ASN A 115 -15.19 10.04 -1.23
CA ASN A 115 -15.22 11.32 -1.91
C ASN A 115 -13.77 11.81 -2.11
N GLN A 116 -13.50 12.52 -3.20
CA GLN A 116 -12.16 13.02 -3.50
C GLN A 116 -11.53 13.75 -2.30
N GLN A 117 -12.35 14.40 -1.47
CA GLN A 117 -11.90 15.06 -0.25
C GLN A 117 -11.25 14.11 0.77
N LYS A 118 -11.84 12.94 1.05
CA LYS A 118 -11.29 11.95 2.00
C LYS A 118 -9.95 11.39 1.52
N GLU A 119 -9.82 11.17 0.22
CA GLU A 119 -8.55 10.74 -0.40
C GLU A 119 -7.46 11.81 -0.25
N LEU A 120 -7.79 13.09 -0.54
CA LEU A 120 -6.86 14.20 -0.37
C LEU A 120 -6.49 14.41 1.10
N GLU A 121 -7.42 14.19 2.03
CA GLU A 121 -7.13 14.24 3.45
C GLU A 121 -6.18 13.10 3.86
N ALA A 122 -6.41 11.87 3.40
CA ALA A 122 -5.51 10.75 3.66
C ALA A 122 -4.10 11.00 3.09
N ASP A 123 -4.00 11.51 1.86
CA ASP A 123 -2.75 11.92 1.22
C ASP A 123 -2.02 13.01 2.04
N TYR A 124 -2.74 14.02 2.52
CA TYR A 124 -2.18 15.06 3.38
C TYR A 124 -1.59 14.48 4.66
N TYR A 125 -2.29 13.56 5.33
CA TYR A 125 -1.78 12.90 6.52
C TYR A 125 -0.59 11.98 6.24
N ALA A 126 -0.56 11.30 5.09
CA ALA A 126 0.59 10.51 4.66
C ALA A 126 1.86 11.36 4.49
N GLY A 127 1.72 12.54 3.87
CA GLY A 127 2.81 13.52 3.77
C GLY A 127 3.33 13.94 5.14
N ARG A 128 2.45 14.23 6.09
CA ARG A 128 2.82 14.57 7.48
C ARG A 128 3.59 13.44 8.16
N ALA A 129 3.11 12.20 8.04
CA ALA A 129 3.73 11.03 8.65
C ALA A 129 5.16 10.81 8.14
N LEU A 130 5.38 10.94 6.82
CA LEU A 130 6.71 10.87 6.23
C LEU A 130 7.64 11.94 6.82
N LYS A 131 7.14 13.18 6.99
CA LYS A 131 7.92 14.27 7.57
C LYS A 131 8.25 14.02 9.05
N MET A 132 7.33 13.49 9.85
CA MET A 132 7.54 13.20 11.28
C MET A 132 8.71 12.24 11.54
N TYR A 133 8.96 11.32 10.61
CA TYR A 133 10.09 10.39 10.67
C TYR A 133 11.28 10.80 9.80
N ASN A 134 11.29 12.03 9.28
CA ASN A 134 12.33 12.57 8.40
C ASN A 134 12.62 11.66 7.19
N LEU A 135 11.58 11.01 6.65
CA LEU A 135 11.66 10.18 5.46
C LEU A 135 11.55 11.04 4.20
N PRO A 136 12.24 10.69 3.10
CA PRO A 136 12.11 11.41 1.83
C PRO A 136 10.70 11.24 1.25
N LEU A 137 10.17 12.33 0.71
CA LEU A 137 8.83 12.36 0.11
C LEU A 137 8.77 11.68 -1.27
N GLN A 138 9.85 11.82 -2.05
CA GLN A 138 9.86 11.48 -3.48
C GLN A 138 9.49 10.02 -3.78
N PRO A 139 9.97 8.99 -3.05
CA PRO A 139 9.60 7.61 -3.33
C PRO A 139 8.08 7.36 -3.31
N PHE A 140 7.37 8.01 -2.38
CA PHE A 140 5.92 7.90 -2.30
C PHE A 140 5.22 8.65 -3.45
N LEU A 141 5.71 9.85 -3.81
CA LEU A 141 5.16 10.60 -4.95
C LEU A 141 5.34 9.83 -6.27
N ASP A 142 6.52 9.23 -6.49
CA ASP A 142 6.79 8.42 -7.67
C ASP A 142 5.84 7.22 -7.74
N LEU A 143 5.59 6.56 -6.61
CA LEU A 143 4.62 5.48 -6.51
C LEU A 143 3.21 5.97 -6.89
N LEU A 144 2.74 7.09 -6.33
CA LEU A 144 1.42 7.65 -6.65
C LEU A 144 1.26 7.95 -8.14
N ILE A 145 2.29 8.53 -8.76
CA ILE A 145 2.30 8.83 -10.20
C ILE A 145 2.24 7.54 -11.03
N ARG A 146 3.04 6.52 -10.68
CA ARG A 146 3.03 5.21 -11.37
C ARG A 146 1.68 4.52 -11.23
N PHE A 147 1.09 4.52 -10.03
CA PHE A 147 -0.22 3.94 -9.78
C PHE A 147 -1.28 4.57 -10.67
N ASN A 148 -1.32 5.90 -10.73
CA ASN A 148 -2.31 6.60 -11.54
C ASN A 148 -2.17 6.34 -13.05
N GLN A 149 -0.94 6.13 -13.54
CA GLN A 149 -0.68 5.78 -14.94
C GLN A 149 -1.08 4.34 -15.27
N ALA A 150 -0.97 3.44 -14.30
CA ALA A 150 -1.34 2.03 -14.43
C ALA A 150 -2.81 1.75 -14.01
N MET A 151 -3.54 2.76 -13.53
CA MET A 151 -4.91 2.58 -13.03
C MET A 151 -5.85 2.14 -14.14
N ASP A 152 -6.50 1.01 -13.91
CA ASP A 152 -7.65 0.59 -14.70
C ASP A 152 -8.89 1.33 -14.21
N TYR A 153 -9.23 2.43 -14.87
CA TYR A 153 -10.44 3.21 -14.60
C TYR A 153 -11.74 2.43 -14.85
N THR A 154 -11.70 1.19 -15.36
CA THR A 154 -12.89 0.33 -15.39
C THR A 154 -13.25 -0.21 -14.00
N HIS A 155 -12.33 -0.22 -13.03
CA HIS A 155 -12.64 -0.57 -11.65
C HIS A 155 -13.39 0.60 -10.96
N PRO A 156 -14.64 0.42 -10.49
CA PRO A 156 -15.47 1.52 -9.97
C PRO A 156 -14.83 2.32 -8.83
N TYR A 157 -14.10 1.63 -7.94
CA TYR A 157 -13.30 2.23 -6.87
C TYR A 157 -12.25 3.24 -7.37
N LEU A 158 -11.55 2.91 -8.47
CA LEU A 158 -10.46 3.72 -9.00
C LEU A 158 -10.97 4.98 -9.73
N ARG A 159 -12.27 5.03 -10.07
CA ARG A 159 -12.91 6.19 -10.72
C ARG A 159 -13.20 7.35 -9.75
N SER A 160 -13.28 7.08 -8.45
CA SER A 160 -13.56 8.09 -7.43
C SER A 160 -12.31 8.80 -6.88
N HIS A 161 -11.10 8.36 -7.23
CA HIS A 161 -9.88 9.02 -6.76
C HIS A 161 -9.68 10.41 -7.40
N PRO A 162 -9.12 11.38 -6.66
CA PRO A 162 -8.69 12.66 -7.20
C PRO A 162 -7.66 12.50 -8.31
N SER A 163 -7.45 13.56 -9.10
CA SER A 163 -6.37 13.57 -10.09
C SER A 163 -5.00 13.42 -9.42
N THR A 164 -4.01 12.85 -10.13
CA THR A 164 -2.64 12.72 -9.62
C THR A 164 -2.08 14.04 -9.11
N GLN A 165 -2.38 15.15 -9.81
CA GLN A 165 -1.90 16.48 -9.42
C GLN A 165 -2.45 16.90 -8.06
N GLU A 166 -3.74 16.70 -7.82
CA GLU A 166 -4.36 17.03 -6.53
C GLU A 166 -3.79 16.17 -5.40
N ARG A 167 -3.62 14.86 -5.65
CA ARG A 167 -3.00 13.93 -4.70
C ARG A 167 -1.58 14.34 -4.34
N VAL A 168 -0.72 14.58 -5.34
CA VAL A 168 0.67 15.03 -5.14
C VAL A 168 0.72 16.34 -4.37
N GLN A 169 -0.18 17.27 -4.66
CA GLN A 169 -0.27 18.54 -3.95
C GLN A 169 -0.69 18.33 -2.48
N ALA A 170 -1.68 17.49 -2.22
CA ALA A 170 -2.12 17.17 -0.85
C ALA A 170 -0.99 16.55 -0.02
N VAL A 171 -0.29 15.54 -0.57
CA VAL A 171 0.88 14.91 0.07
C VAL A 171 1.97 15.95 0.36
N THR A 172 2.28 16.80 -0.60
CA THR A 172 3.32 17.83 -0.48
C THR A 172 2.95 18.89 0.58
N ASN A 173 1.69 19.31 0.61
CA ASN A 173 1.17 20.22 1.63
C ASN A 173 1.28 19.61 3.02
N GLY A 174 0.94 18.33 3.15
CA GLY A 174 1.10 17.56 4.38
C GLY A 174 2.55 17.54 4.86
N TYR A 175 3.46 17.16 3.97
CA TYR A 175 4.89 17.07 4.27
C TYR A 175 5.50 18.40 4.74
N ASN A 176 5.02 19.53 4.19
CA ASN A 176 5.51 20.86 4.53
C ASN A 176 4.77 21.53 5.70
N SER A 177 3.81 20.85 6.33
CA SER A 177 2.97 21.44 7.38
C SER A 177 3.59 21.44 8.78
N ILE A 178 4.73 20.76 8.97
CA ILE A 178 5.42 20.60 10.26
C ILE A 178 6.93 20.75 10.14
#